data_AF-Q5C7Y8-F1
#
_entry.id   AF-Q5C7Y8-F1
#
_cell.length_a   1.000
_cell.length_b   1.000
_cell.length_c   1.000
_cell.angle_alpha   90.00
_cell.angle_beta   90.00
_cell.angle_gamma   90.00
#
_symmetry.space_group_name_H-M   'P 1'
#
loop_
_entity.id
_entity.type
_entity.pdbx_description
1 polymer ?
#
loop_
_entity_poly.entity_id
_entity_poly.type
_entity_poly.pdbx_seq_one_letter_code
_entity_poly.pdbx_strand_id
1 'polypeptide(L)'
;MALGYRYWTGVGVEEDCEAALTHYHRVAQVVFKEVSERFESGGPTLLGPMIRRARLLDEVDVMGSVDGDLSISEDLFQYYQFMAYKKNVSAMVGLGQLYYYGRHGVEMNHEKAFHYFNLAAESGSTIAMAYLGEMYMVGSSAVPNDSIKALKYLRKSAEENNPIGQTGLALAYLYGRAG
;
A
#
# COMPACT_ATOMS: atom_id res chain seq x y z
N MET A 1 -16.85 -9.61 -2.03
CA MET A 1 -16.13 -10.02 -3.27
C MET A 1 -14.65 -10.32 -3.03
N ALA A 2 -13.94 -9.46 -2.29
CA ALA A 2 -12.53 -9.67 -1.97
C ALA A 2 -12.31 -10.98 -1.18
N LEU A 3 -13.24 -11.33 -0.28
CA LEU A 3 -13.17 -12.57 0.50
C LEU A 3 -13.27 -13.84 -0.36
N GLY A 4 -14.22 -13.90 -1.31
CA GLY A 4 -14.31 -15.02 -2.26
C GLY A 4 -13.05 -15.20 -3.10
N TYR A 5 -12.41 -14.09 -3.49
CA TYR A 5 -11.13 -14.14 -4.20
C TYR A 5 -9.98 -14.62 -3.29
N ARG A 6 -9.99 -14.26 -2.00
CA ARG A 6 -8.98 -14.74 -1.02
C ARG A 6 -9.06 -16.26 -0.86
N TYR A 7 -10.25 -16.83 -0.67
CA TYR A 7 -10.45 -18.29 -0.58
C TYR A 7 -10.11 -19.01 -1.89
N TRP A 8 -10.39 -18.40 -3.04
CA TRP A 8 -10.03 -18.96 -4.34
C TRP A 8 -8.51 -18.95 -4.61
N THR A 9 -7.79 -17.97 -4.08
CA THR A 9 -6.34 -17.81 -4.31
C THR A 9 -5.45 -18.25 -3.14
N GLY A 10 -6.05 -18.67 -2.02
CA GLY A 10 -5.32 -19.05 -0.80
C GLY A 10 -4.56 -17.89 -0.13
N VAL A 11 -4.99 -16.63 -0.33
CA VAL A 11 -4.28 -15.46 0.21
C VAL A 11 -4.78 -15.15 1.63
N GLY A 12 -4.01 -15.57 2.63
CA GLY A 12 -4.28 -15.32 4.06
C GLY A 12 -5.27 -16.29 4.71
N VAL A 13 -5.82 -17.24 3.95
CA VAL A 13 -6.70 -18.33 4.41
C VAL A 13 -6.40 -19.58 3.56
N GLU A 14 -6.70 -20.79 4.06
CA GLU A 14 -6.59 -22.03 3.27
C GLU A 14 -7.46 -21.96 1.99
N GLU A 15 -6.94 -22.53 0.90
CA GLU A 15 -7.62 -22.54 -0.39
C GLU A 15 -8.85 -23.44 -0.32
N ASP A 16 -10.03 -22.83 -0.50
CA ASP A 16 -11.30 -23.52 -0.45
C ASP A 16 -12.23 -22.98 -1.55
N CYS A 17 -12.46 -23.83 -2.55
CA CYS A 17 -13.31 -23.53 -3.69
C CYS A 17 -14.80 -23.42 -3.30
N GLU A 18 -15.23 -24.18 -2.30
CA GLU A 18 -16.63 -24.21 -1.86
C GLU A 18 -16.95 -22.93 -1.08
N ALA A 19 -16.08 -22.54 -0.16
CA ALA A 19 -16.17 -21.25 0.54
C ALA A 19 -16.15 -20.07 -0.46
N ALA A 20 -15.24 -20.08 -1.44
CA ALA A 20 -15.19 -19.05 -2.47
C ALA A 20 -16.50 -18.94 -3.26
N LEU A 21 -17.07 -20.07 -3.69
CA LEU A 21 -18.32 -20.13 -4.46
C LEU A 21 -19.49 -19.53 -3.68
N THR A 22 -19.62 -19.83 -2.38
CA THR A 22 -20.70 -19.28 -1.55
C THR A 22 -20.65 -17.75 -1.47
N HIS A 23 -19.45 -17.18 -1.34
CA HIS A 23 -19.26 -15.73 -1.33
C HIS A 23 -19.58 -15.10 -2.69
N TYR A 24 -19.19 -15.73 -3.80
CA TYR A 24 -19.54 -15.25 -5.14
C TYR A 24 -21.04 -15.35 -5.42
N HIS A 25 -21.68 -16.41 -4.97
CA HIS A 25 -23.12 -16.59 -5.11
C HIS A 25 -23.91 -15.49 -4.37
N ARG A 26 -23.50 -15.17 -3.14
CA ARG A 26 -24.11 -14.08 -2.35
C ARG A 26 -23.98 -12.72 -3.07
N VAL A 27 -22.80 -12.41 -3.60
CA VAL A 27 -22.55 -11.19 -4.40
C VAL A 27 -23.50 -11.14 -5.60
N ALA A 28 -23.58 -12.25 -6.35
CA ALA A 28 -24.42 -12.32 -7.55
C ALA A 28 -25.90 -12.11 -7.21
N GLN A 29 -26.39 -12.67 -6.10
CA GLN A 29 -27.77 -12.46 -5.63
C GLN A 29 -28.07 -11.00 -5.27
N VAL A 30 -27.15 -10.31 -4.60
CA VAL A 30 -27.35 -8.89 -4.24
C VAL A 30 -27.39 -8.03 -5.50
N VAL A 31 -26.42 -8.22 -6.40
CA VAL A 31 -26.39 -7.48 -7.69
C VAL A 31 -27.65 -7.77 -8.50
N PHE A 32 -28.09 -9.03 -8.55
CA PHE A 32 -29.32 -9.41 -9.26
C PHE A 32 -30.55 -8.71 -8.68
N LYS A 33 -30.67 -8.65 -7.34
CA LYS A 33 -31.78 -7.97 -6.66
C LYS A 33 -31.77 -6.47 -6.95
N GLU A 34 -30.62 -5.80 -6.82
CA GLU A 34 -30.48 -4.37 -7.13
C GLU A 34 -30.83 -4.04 -8.58
N VAL A 35 -30.42 -4.90 -9.52
CA VAL A 35 -30.73 -4.76 -10.95
C VAL A 35 -32.23 -4.97 -11.21
N SER A 36 -32.84 -5.96 -10.54
CA SER A 36 -34.27 -6.28 -10.70
C SER A 36 -35.18 -5.18 -10.14
N GLU A 37 -34.91 -4.68 -8.93
CA GLU A 37 -35.66 -3.55 -8.33
C GLU A 37 -35.55 -2.27 -9.18
N ARG A 38 -34.42 -2.09 -9.87
CA ARG A 38 -34.22 -0.97 -10.80
C ARG A 38 -35.02 -1.10 -12.10
N PHE A 39 -35.19 -2.33 -12.57
CA PHE A 39 -36.03 -2.62 -13.73
C PHE A 39 -37.50 -2.33 -13.42
N GLU A 40 -37.96 -2.70 -12.21
CA GLU A 40 -39.34 -2.45 -11.76
C GLU A 40 -39.64 -0.96 -11.51
N SER A 41 -38.64 -0.16 -11.10
CA SER A 41 -38.79 1.28 -10.86
C SER A 41 -38.67 2.17 -12.11
N GLY A 42 -38.56 1.59 -13.32
CA GLY A 42 -38.59 2.32 -14.59
C GLY A 42 -37.33 3.16 -14.87
N GLY A 43 -36.20 2.85 -14.23
CA GLY A 43 -34.92 3.54 -14.47
C GLY A 43 -34.35 3.29 -15.87
N PRO A 44 -33.64 4.25 -16.49
CA PRO A 44 -33.18 4.11 -17.87
C PRO A 44 -32.13 3.00 -18.01
N THR A 45 -32.42 2.03 -18.87
CA THR A 45 -31.55 0.91 -19.26
C THR A 45 -30.74 1.17 -20.54
N LEU A 46 -30.79 2.38 -21.12
CA LEU A 46 -30.45 2.62 -22.53
C LEU A 46 -29.29 3.60 -22.81
N LEU A 47 -28.42 3.88 -21.83
CA LEU A 47 -27.15 4.60 -22.08
C LEU A 47 -26.03 4.13 -21.15
N GLY A 48 -25.59 2.88 -21.37
CA GLY A 48 -24.34 2.30 -20.86
C GLY A 48 -24.35 1.94 -19.37
N PRO A 49 -23.56 0.94 -18.95
CA PRO A 49 -23.44 0.63 -17.53
C PRO A 49 -22.80 1.84 -16.83
N MET A 50 -23.58 2.61 -16.09
CA MET A 50 -23.04 3.46 -15.04
C MET A 50 -22.35 2.50 -14.06
N ILE A 51 -21.01 2.44 -14.10
CA ILE A 51 -20.20 1.64 -13.18
C ILE A 51 -20.40 2.23 -11.78
N ARG A 52 -21.46 1.80 -11.09
CA ARG A 52 -21.56 1.98 -9.65
C ARG A 52 -20.88 0.79 -9.00
N ARG A 53 -19.81 1.06 -8.26
CA ARG A 53 -19.21 0.08 -7.37
C ARG A 53 -20.20 -0.13 -6.21
N ALA A 54 -21.01 -1.17 -6.28
CA ALA A 54 -21.79 -1.62 -5.13
C ALA A 54 -20.79 -2.10 -4.07
N ARG A 55 -20.65 -1.35 -2.98
CA ARG A 55 -19.82 -1.75 -1.85
C ARG A 55 -20.62 -2.76 -1.03
N LEU A 56 -20.42 -4.03 -1.32
CA LEU A 56 -20.93 -5.11 -0.49
C LEU A 56 -20.07 -5.13 0.77
N LEU A 57 -20.64 -4.68 1.89
CA LEU A 57 -20.07 -4.85 3.21
C LEU A 57 -20.13 -6.35 3.51
N ASP A 58 -18.97 -7.02 3.52
CA ASP A 58 -18.90 -8.42 3.94
C ASP A 58 -19.34 -8.44 5.43
N GLU A 59 -20.16 -9.41 5.86
CA GLU A 59 -20.91 -9.44 7.13
C GLU A 59 -20.06 -9.45 8.43
N VAL A 60 -18.77 -9.12 8.36
CA VAL A 60 -17.89 -8.90 9.51
C VAL A 60 -17.85 -7.43 9.94
N ASP A 61 -18.46 -6.51 9.18
CA ASP A 61 -18.55 -5.08 9.54
C ASP A 61 -19.59 -4.77 10.65
N VAL A 62 -20.26 -5.78 11.22
CA VAL A 62 -21.25 -5.60 12.31
C VAL A 62 -20.67 -6.00 13.67
N MET A 63 -19.52 -5.44 14.01
CA MET A 63 -19.16 -5.20 15.41
C MET A 63 -18.14 -4.06 15.50
N GLY A 64 -18.63 -2.84 15.38
CA GLY A 64 -17.78 -1.64 15.44
C GLY A 64 -18.56 -0.36 15.19
N SER A 65 -19.59 -0.10 15.99
CA SER A 65 -20.13 1.25 16.11
C SER A 65 -19.10 2.17 16.78
N VAL A 66 -18.97 3.37 16.21
CA VAL A 66 -18.23 4.56 16.67
C VAL A 66 -16.80 4.67 16.12
N ASP A 67 -16.54 5.75 15.39
CA ASP A 67 -15.28 6.20 14.76
C ASP A 67 -14.93 5.61 13.38
N GLY A 68 -15.47 6.25 12.33
CA GLY A 68 -15.03 6.03 10.96
C GLY A 68 -13.65 6.64 10.70
N ASP A 69 -12.57 5.86 10.84
CA ASP A 69 -11.30 6.08 10.08
C ASP A 69 -10.28 4.91 10.09
N LEU A 70 -10.63 3.68 10.51
CA LEU A 70 -9.59 2.62 10.72
C LEU A 70 -9.83 1.24 10.07
N SER A 71 -10.96 0.98 9.42
CA SER A 71 -11.19 -0.35 8.78
C SER A 71 -10.66 -0.43 7.34
N ILE A 72 -10.56 0.70 6.62
CA ILE A 72 -10.01 0.73 5.24
C ILE A 72 -8.49 0.48 5.22
N SER A 73 -7.80 0.68 6.36
CA SER A 73 -6.34 0.59 6.45
C SER A 73 -5.78 -0.82 6.48
N GLU A 74 -6.48 -1.79 7.06
CA GLU A 74 -5.95 -3.16 7.21
C GLU A 74 -5.96 -3.92 5.87
N ASP A 75 -7.07 -3.82 5.12
CA ASP A 75 -7.16 -4.36 3.76
C ASP A 75 -6.13 -3.74 2.81
N LEU A 76 -5.89 -2.43 2.94
CA LEU A 76 -4.90 -1.72 2.13
C LEU A 76 -3.47 -2.15 2.46
N PHE A 77 -3.16 -2.32 3.75
CA PHE A 77 -1.86 -2.82 4.19
C PHE A 77 -1.59 -4.23 3.65
N GLN A 78 -2.57 -5.14 3.76
CA GLN A 78 -2.46 -6.50 3.21
C GLN A 78 -2.30 -6.49 1.69
N TYR A 79 -3.01 -5.61 0.99
CA TYR A 79 -2.85 -5.43 -0.46
C TYR A 79 -1.43 -4.99 -0.83
N TYR A 80 -0.86 -4.00 -0.12
CA TYR A 80 0.53 -3.58 -0.35
C TYR A 80 1.52 -4.71 -0.07
N GLN A 81 1.29 -5.51 0.97
CA GLN A 81 2.14 -6.66 1.30
C GLN A 81 2.11 -7.73 0.21
N PHE A 82 0.92 -8.02 -0.34
CA PHE A 82 0.77 -8.92 -1.48
C PHE A 82 1.47 -8.39 -2.74
N MET A 83 1.34 -7.11 -3.03
CA MET A 83 2.00 -6.48 -4.17
C MET A 83 3.52 -6.46 -4.01
N ALA A 84 4.02 -6.24 -2.79
CA ALA A 84 5.44 -6.35 -2.47
C ALA A 84 5.95 -7.79 -2.63
N TYR A 85 5.15 -8.80 -2.25
CA TYR A 85 5.47 -10.21 -2.52
C TYR A 85 5.60 -10.49 -4.03
N LYS A 86 4.75 -9.87 -4.85
CA LYS A 86 4.85 -9.88 -6.32
C LYS A 86 6.00 -9.03 -6.87
N LYS A 87 6.92 -8.56 -6.03
CA LYS A 87 8.07 -7.71 -6.38
C LYS A 87 7.69 -6.37 -7.02
N ASN A 88 6.51 -5.84 -6.70
CA ASN A 88 6.14 -4.49 -7.13
C ASN A 88 6.93 -3.45 -6.32
N VAL A 89 7.78 -2.71 -7.02
CA VAL A 89 8.67 -1.70 -6.44
C VAL A 89 7.91 -0.57 -5.75
N SER A 90 6.82 -0.08 -6.35
CA SER A 90 6.01 0.99 -5.77
C SER A 90 5.34 0.56 -4.47
N ALA A 91 4.90 -0.71 -4.39
CA ALA A 91 4.32 -1.26 -3.17
C ALA A 91 5.35 -1.39 -2.05
N MET A 92 6.58 -1.81 -2.35
CA MET A 92 7.68 -1.86 -1.38
C MET A 92 8.00 -0.47 -0.82
N VAL A 93 8.06 0.56 -1.69
CA VAL A 93 8.25 1.95 -1.26
C VAL A 93 7.11 2.40 -0.36
N GLY A 94 5.86 2.09 -0.72
CA GLY A 94 4.68 2.42 0.09
C GLY A 94 4.70 1.77 1.47
N LEU A 95 5.05 0.48 1.56
CA LEU A 95 5.23 -0.20 2.85
C LEU A 95 6.36 0.41 3.68
N GLY A 96 7.48 0.74 3.04
CA GLY A 96 8.59 1.42 3.69
C GLY A 96 8.14 2.75 4.31
N GLN A 97 7.38 3.56 3.57
CA GLN A 97 6.83 4.82 4.07
C GLN A 97 5.83 4.62 5.22
N LEU A 98 4.96 3.61 5.13
CA LEU A 98 4.00 3.29 6.20
C LEU A 98 4.72 2.97 7.51
N TYR A 99 5.75 2.12 7.45
CA TYR A 99 6.58 1.80 8.62
C TYR A 99 7.46 2.96 9.09
N TYR A 100 7.92 3.82 8.17
CA TYR A 100 8.77 4.96 8.51
C TYR A 100 8.01 6.04 9.29
N TYR A 101 6.77 6.34 8.90
CA TYR A 101 5.96 7.37 9.56
C TYR A 101 4.99 6.83 10.61
N GLY A 102 4.74 5.51 10.64
CA GLY A 102 3.79 4.88 11.57
C GLY A 102 2.35 5.38 11.38
N ARG A 103 1.81 5.27 10.16
CA ARG A 103 0.46 5.77 9.80
C ARG A 103 -0.49 4.63 9.44
N HIS A 104 -1.80 4.90 9.48
CA HIS A 104 -2.86 3.97 9.07
C HIS A 104 -2.88 2.67 9.90
N GLY A 105 -2.73 2.79 11.22
CA GLY A 105 -2.74 1.64 12.14
C GLY A 105 -1.46 0.80 12.15
N VAL A 106 -0.41 1.19 11.40
CA VAL A 106 0.89 0.54 11.42
C VAL A 106 1.80 1.24 12.42
N GLU A 107 2.40 0.48 13.35
CA GLU A 107 3.40 1.02 14.28
C GLU A 107 4.67 1.46 13.55
N MET A 108 5.25 2.57 14.02
CA MET A 108 6.51 3.07 13.50
C MET A 108 7.63 2.06 13.76
N ASN A 109 8.26 1.58 12.69
CA ASN A 109 9.36 0.63 12.78
C ASN A 109 10.41 0.93 11.70
N HIS A 110 11.47 1.62 12.10
CA HIS A 110 12.54 2.01 11.19
C HIS A 110 13.32 0.81 10.64
N GLU A 111 13.39 -0.33 11.34
CA GLU A 111 14.09 -1.53 10.84
C GLU A 111 13.35 -2.15 9.66
N LYS A 112 12.03 -2.31 9.79
CA LYS A 112 11.18 -2.78 8.70
C LYS A 112 11.18 -1.79 7.53
N ALA A 113 11.09 -0.50 7.82
CA ALA A 113 11.18 0.54 6.79
C ALA A 113 12.49 0.44 5.99
N PHE A 114 13.62 0.33 6.69
CA PHE A 114 14.94 0.16 6.08
C PHE A 114 15.01 -1.09 5.21
N HIS A 115 14.48 -2.22 5.68
CA HIS A 115 14.43 -3.46 4.90
C HIS A 115 13.64 -3.30 3.59
N TYR A 116 12.43 -2.73 3.63
CA TYR A 116 11.63 -2.52 2.42
C TYR A 116 12.24 -1.50 1.47
N PHE A 117 12.85 -0.43 1.99
CA PHE A 117 13.55 0.53 1.15
C PHE A 117 14.80 -0.08 0.49
N ASN A 118 15.56 -0.95 1.16
CA ASN A 118 16.67 -1.66 0.53
C ASN A 118 16.19 -2.56 -0.60
N LEU A 119 15.16 -3.37 -0.39
CA LEU A 119 14.58 -4.22 -1.45
C LEU A 119 14.11 -3.40 -2.66
N ALA A 120 13.46 -2.27 -2.40
CA ALA A 120 13.02 -1.37 -3.47
C ALA A 120 14.21 -0.71 -4.19
N ALA A 121 15.27 -0.32 -3.47
CA ALA A 121 16.48 0.26 -4.04
C ALA A 121 17.28 -0.75 -4.88
N GLU A 122 17.36 -2.01 -4.44
CA GLU A 122 17.93 -3.13 -5.22
C GLU A 122 17.16 -3.36 -6.52
N SER A 123 15.84 -3.14 -6.48
CA SER A 123 14.96 -3.19 -7.66
C SER A 123 15.03 -1.93 -8.54
N GLY A 124 15.92 -0.98 -8.24
CA GLY A 124 16.13 0.24 -9.02
C GLY A 124 15.24 1.43 -8.65
N SER A 125 14.58 1.42 -7.49
CA SER A 125 13.76 2.55 -7.05
C SER A 125 14.61 3.75 -6.62
N THR A 126 14.57 4.82 -7.39
CA THR A 126 15.21 6.10 -7.03
C THR A 126 14.62 6.71 -5.77
N ILE A 127 13.30 6.53 -5.56
CA ILE A 127 12.57 7.03 -4.40
C ILE A 127 13.07 6.32 -3.14
N ALA A 128 13.22 4.99 -3.21
CA ALA A 128 13.75 4.23 -2.09
C ALA A 128 15.19 4.63 -1.75
N MET A 129 16.03 4.85 -2.76
CA MET A 129 17.40 5.36 -2.54
C MET A 129 17.40 6.73 -1.85
N ALA A 130 16.47 7.62 -2.19
CA ALA A 130 16.35 8.91 -1.51
C ALA A 130 16.01 8.73 -0.02
N TYR A 131 15.04 7.88 0.30
CA TYR A 131 14.65 7.59 1.68
C TYR A 131 15.77 6.91 2.48
N LEU A 132 16.52 5.97 1.88
CA LEU A 132 17.70 5.40 2.51
C LEU A 132 18.74 6.49 2.81
N GLY A 133 18.98 7.39 1.86
CA GLY A 133 19.86 8.55 2.06
C GLY A 133 19.45 9.43 3.23
N GLU A 134 18.15 9.73 3.35
CA GLU A 134 17.61 10.49 4.49
C GLU A 134 17.78 9.74 5.82
N MET A 135 17.49 8.43 5.84
CA MET A 135 17.66 7.59 7.03
C MET A 135 19.11 7.56 7.52
N TYR A 136 20.09 7.46 6.61
CA TYR A 136 21.51 7.54 6.96
C TYR A 136 21.94 8.95 7.41
N MET A 137 21.32 10.01 6.88
CA MET A 137 21.68 11.40 7.19
C MET A 137 21.19 11.84 8.57
N VAL A 138 19.99 11.42 8.96
CA VAL A 138 19.43 11.71 10.29
C VAL A 138 19.99 10.71 11.31
N GLY A 139 20.15 9.45 10.90
CA GLY A 139 20.28 8.31 11.81
C GLY A 139 18.91 7.91 12.36
N SER A 140 18.68 6.61 12.54
CA SER A 140 17.46 6.06 13.15
C SER A 140 17.82 4.87 14.03
N SER A 141 16.82 4.28 14.70
CA SER A 141 17.04 3.05 15.48
C SER A 141 17.59 1.89 14.63
N ALA A 142 17.31 1.89 13.33
CA ALA A 142 17.78 0.86 12.41
C ALA A 142 19.20 1.10 11.86
N VAL A 143 19.63 2.36 11.82
CA VAL A 143 20.81 2.76 11.05
C VAL A 143 21.53 3.91 11.74
N PRO A 144 22.83 3.79 12.06
CA PRO A 144 23.59 4.89 12.62
C PRO A 144 23.74 6.03 11.61
N ASN A 145 23.90 7.24 12.12
CA ASN A 145 24.18 8.40 11.27
C ASN A 145 25.50 8.20 10.52
N ASP A 146 25.44 8.18 9.19
CA ASP A 146 26.58 8.01 8.29
C ASP A 146 26.40 8.93 7.07
N SER A 147 26.93 10.14 7.18
CA SER A 147 26.88 11.16 6.14
C SER A 147 27.47 10.69 4.81
N ILE A 148 28.50 9.85 4.84
CA ILE A 148 29.18 9.38 3.62
C ILE A 148 28.25 8.43 2.85
N LYS A 149 27.64 7.47 3.55
CA LYS A 149 26.64 6.58 2.91
C LYS A 149 25.40 7.34 2.48
N ALA A 150 24.92 8.28 3.29
CA ALA A 150 23.78 9.13 2.95
C ALA A 150 23.98 9.85 1.62
N LEU A 151 25.10 10.54 1.46
CA LEU A 151 25.45 11.27 0.24
C LEU A 151 25.56 10.35 -0.98
N LYS A 152 26.09 9.14 -0.80
CA LYS A 152 26.18 8.16 -1.89
C LYS A 152 24.79 7.79 -2.43
N TYR A 153 23.84 7.50 -1.54
CA TYR A 153 22.47 7.17 -1.94
C TYR A 153 21.71 8.38 -2.50
N LEU A 154 21.85 9.55 -1.88
CA LEU A 154 21.23 10.80 -2.36
C LEU A 154 21.77 11.22 -3.73
N ARG A 155 23.08 11.11 -3.95
CA ARG A 155 23.70 11.41 -5.25
C ARG A 155 23.18 10.48 -6.33
N LYS A 156 23.14 9.17 -6.08
CA LYS A 156 22.61 8.19 -7.04
C LYS A 156 21.14 8.48 -7.39
N SER A 157 20.32 8.80 -6.37
CA SER A 157 18.93 9.20 -6.59
C SER A 157 18.80 10.51 -7.40
N ALA A 158 19.66 11.50 -7.12
CA ALA A 158 19.68 12.79 -7.81
C ALA A 158 20.15 12.68 -9.28
N GLU A 159 21.12 11.81 -9.57
CA GLU A 159 21.60 11.51 -10.93
C GLU A 159 20.49 10.91 -11.80
N GLU A 160 19.59 10.13 -11.21
CA GLU A 160 18.40 9.60 -11.88
C GLU A 160 17.22 10.60 -11.90
N ASN A 161 17.49 11.90 -11.71
CA ASN A 161 16.52 13.01 -11.72
C ASN A 161 15.38 12.88 -10.70
N ASN A 162 15.62 12.22 -9.57
CA ASN A 162 14.63 12.18 -8.50
C ASN A 162 14.65 13.50 -7.70
N PRO A 163 13.51 14.21 -7.58
CA PRO A 163 13.43 15.49 -6.86
C PRO A 163 13.70 15.35 -5.35
N ILE A 164 13.35 14.21 -4.75
CA ILE A 164 13.63 13.93 -3.33
C ILE A 164 15.12 13.74 -3.13
N GLY A 165 15.79 13.02 -4.03
CA GLY A 165 17.25 12.86 -4.01
C GLY A 165 17.99 14.19 -4.19
N GLN A 166 17.55 15.02 -5.15
CA GLN A 166 18.13 16.33 -5.40
C GLN A 166 17.96 17.30 -4.22
N THR A 167 16.77 17.34 -3.63
CA THR A 167 16.52 18.19 -2.44
C THR A 167 17.30 17.70 -1.23
N GLY A 168 17.33 16.39 -0.97
CA GLY A 168 18.14 15.80 0.09
C GLY A 168 19.64 16.08 -0.08
N LEU A 169 20.15 15.99 -1.30
CA LEU A 169 21.55 16.32 -1.60
C LEU A 169 21.84 17.80 -1.40
N ALA A 170 20.96 18.69 -1.88
CA ALA A 170 21.09 20.13 -1.69
C ALA A 170 21.09 20.52 -0.21
N LEU A 171 20.22 19.90 0.60
CA LEU A 171 20.20 20.10 2.05
C LEU A 171 21.50 19.62 2.71
N ALA A 172 22.03 18.47 2.30
CA ALA A 172 23.28 17.95 2.85
C ALA A 172 24.47 18.91 2.58
N TYR A 173 24.54 19.52 1.39
CA TYR A 173 25.52 20.56 1.08
C TYR A 173 25.29 21.85 1.88
N LEU A 174 24.03 22.29 2.01
CA LEU A 174 23.69 23.51 2.75
C LEU A 174 24.05 23.43 4.23
N TYR A 175 23.86 22.27 4.87
CA TYR A 175 24.23 22.04 6.27
C TYR A 175 25.71 21.68 6.48
N GLY A 176 26.54 21.71 5.43
CA GLY A 176 27.97 21.38 5.53
C GLY A 176 28.26 19.92 5.90
N ARG A 177 27.28 19.03 5.76
CA ARG A 177 27.42 17.58 6.05
C ARG A 177 28.03 16.79 4.90
N ALA A 178 28.46 17.48 3.84
CA ALA A 178 29.03 16.92 2.63
C ALA A 178 30.57 16.79 2.64
N GLY A 179 31.23 17.10 3.76
CA GLY A 179 32.69 17.13 3.92
C GLY A 179 33.24 15.93 4.66
#